data_AF-A0A8J7TM69-F1
#
_entry.id   AF-A0A8J7TM69-F1
#
_cell.length_a   1.000
_cell.length_b   1.000
_cell.length_c   1.000
_cell.angle_alpha   90.00
_cell.angle_beta   90.00
_cell.angle_gamma   90.00
#
_symmetry.space_group_name_H-M   'P 1'
#
loop_
_entity.id
_entity.type
_entity.pdbx_description
1 polymer ?
#
loop_
_entity_poly.entity_id
_entity_poly.type
_entity_poly.pdbx_seq_one_letter_code
_entity_poly.pdbx_strand_id
1 'polypeptide(L)'
;MSLFFKNKAKDFDKHLVKAQKQISEKRYKDALESLSKAEALLDGKDSGSSWAWIYDSRRYAQYELGQIDQALETCRTAIEKLGNTTLFPYLSEDSHVRATLRAAHNTLAWTLCERATNASECQVALDHINTCFSTTSPIDDQYQLQPFFETHAVVLLRMIELAADASVYRAQLYNVLTKMRKKDHQALTDNAELAEVCRSTEFEAHFADDPEAKLKLAPPDETVEEAIARYRSALEYYAQIQPDYAEYFGIQDSKPLGEQQLAMHETAHNVGLPLELRDFAFANGVFAIGTFETKLAVLEHWDEEQIAKPGLVNFIDYCWGGRPEFEEFYKPQHIEHIDQNFFAFGVRYIDDNCHEYLFFDKEGNFGAIYMDQDSFGEFQEDFNPLLKTTKIPNPQSFSALFSRLITEVIEQLQRQINDE
;
A
#
# COMPACT_ATOMS: atom_id res chain seq x y z
N MET A 1 24.12 18.41 -39.70
CA MET A 1 25.00 18.33 -38.51
C MET A 1 26.39 17.92 -38.92
N SER A 2 27.40 18.77 -38.68
CA SER A 2 28.81 18.52 -39.04
C SER A 2 29.42 17.36 -38.23
N LEU A 3 30.37 16.62 -38.81
CA LEU A 3 31.09 15.50 -38.16
C LEU A 3 31.68 15.87 -36.79
N PHE A 4 32.07 17.14 -36.61
CA PHE A 4 32.61 17.65 -35.34
C PHE A 4 31.59 17.61 -34.20
N PHE A 5 30.32 17.92 -34.46
CA PHE A 5 29.27 17.90 -33.43
C PHE A 5 28.95 16.46 -32.99
N LYS A 6 28.99 15.49 -33.92
CA LYS A 6 28.77 14.07 -33.60
C LYS A 6 29.88 13.49 -32.72
N ASN A 7 31.12 13.94 -32.90
CA ASN A 7 32.24 13.47 -32.08
C ASN A 7 32.18 14.01 -30.65
N LYS A 8 31.80 15.28 -30.45
CA LYS A 8 31.66 15.87 -29.11
C LYS A 8 30.59 15.19 -28.26
N ALA A 9 29.41 14.92 -28.82
CA ALA A 9 28.34 14.22 -28.10
C ALA A 9 28.79 12.81 -27.67
N LYS A 10 29.45 12.08 -28.56
CA LYS A 10 29.99 10.74 -28.25
C LYS A 10 31.08 10.78 -27.17
N ASP A 11 31.93 11.80 -27.17
CA ASP A 11 32.97 11.97 -26.15
C ASP A 11 32.37 12.39 -24.79
N PHE A 12 31.30 13.21 -24.80
CA PHE A 12 30.53 13.54 -23.60
C PHE A 12 29.94 12.27 -22.97
N ASP A 13 29.20 11.47 -23.74
CA ASP A 13 28.59 10.23 -23.27
C ASP A 13 29.64 9.27 -22.70
N LYS A 14 30.80 9.16 -23.38
CA LYS A 14 31.91 8.33 -22.91
C LYS A 14 32.43 8.78 -21.54
N HIS A 15 32.57 10.08 -21.31
CA HIS A 15 33.04 10.61 -20.03
C HIS A 15 31.98 10.47 -18.94
N LEU A 16 30.70 10.67 -19.27
CA LEU A 16 29.59 10.51 -18.33
C LEU A 16 29.42 9.05 -17.88
N VAL A 17 29.37 8.10 -18.82
CA VAL A 17 29.30 6.66 -18.51
C VAL A 17 30.49 6.21 -17.67
N LYS A 18 31.69 6.74 -17.97
CA LYS A 18 32.88 6.47 -17.16
C LYS A 18 32.73 7.01 -15.73
N ALA A 19 32.21 8.23 -15.56
CA ALA A 19 31.97 8.81 -14.24
C ALA A 19 30.94 8.00 -13.44
N GLN A 20 29.83 7.61 -14.05
CA GLN A 20 28.79 6.79 -13.41
C GLN A 20 29.36 5.44 -12.92
N LYS A 21 30.17 4.77 -13.76
CA LYS A 21 30.87 3.55 -13.35
C LYS A 21 31.83 3.78 -12.19
N GLN A 22 32.55 4.90 -12.18
CA GLN A 22 33.45 5.24 -11.09
C GLN A 22 32.69 5.52 -9.79
N ILE A 23 31.51 6.15 -9.87
CA ILE A 23 30.62 6.36 -8.73
C ILE A 23 30.14 5.02 -8.15
N SER A 24 29.70 4.07 -9.00
CA SER A 24 29.27 2.75 -8.52
C SER A 24 30.42 1.95 -7.89
N GLU A 25 31.65 2.18 -8.34
CA GLU A 25 32.87 1.62 -7.75
C GLU A 25 33.40 2.39 -6.52
N LYS A 26 32.66 3.41 -6.04
CA LYS A 26 33.06 4.33 -4.94
C LYS A 26 34.36 5.09 -5.19
N ARG A 27 34.75 5.26 -6.46
CA ARG A 27 35.93 6.00 -6.92
C ARG A 27 35.58 7.46 -7.20
N TYR A 28 35.09 8.14 -6.16
CA TYR A 28 34.49 9.48 -6.30
C TYR A 28 35.47 10.54 -6.84
N LYS A 29 36.75 10.51 -6.45
CA LYS A 29 37.76 11.44 -6.98
C LYS A 29 37.94 11.28 -8.49
N ASP A 30 38.06 10.04 -8.97
CA ASP A 30 38.21 9.76 -10.39
C ASP A 30 36.92 10.10 -11.17
N ALA A 31 35.76 9.94 -10.55
CA ALA A 31 34.48 10.36 -11.11
C ALA A 31 34.42 11.87 -11.33
N LEU A 32 34.85 12.67 -10.35
CA LEU A 32 34.92 14.14 -10.47
C LEU A 32 35.83 14.59 -11.62
N GLU A 33 36.96 13.91 -11.86
CA GLU A 33 37.82 14.18 -13.01
C GLU A 33 37.11 13.86 -14.34
N SER A 34 36.41 12.72 -14.41
CA SER A 34 35.64 12.34 -15.60
C SER A 34 34.49 13.31 -15.86
N LEU A 35 33.79 13.77 -14.82
CA LEU A 35 32.72 14.77 -14.92
C LEU A 35 33.24 16.12 -15.38
N SER A 36 34.41 16.55 -14.91
CA SER A 36 35.04 17.79 -15.38
C SER A 36 35.39 17.73 -16.87
N LYS A 37 35.79 16.55 -17.37
CA LYS A 37 36.04 16.33 -18.80
C LYS A 37 34.74 16.33 -19.61
N ALA A 38 33.65 15.76 -19.07
CA ALA A 38 32.33 15.82 -19.70
C ALA A 38 31.81 17.26 -19.78
N GLU A 39 31.91 18.02 -18.68
CA GLU A 39 31.49 19.42 -18.61
C GLU A 39 32.20 20.31 -19.62
N ALA A 40 33.52 20.12 -19.80
CA ALA A 40 34.31 20.89 -20.77
C ALA A 40 33.88 20.67 -22.24
N LEU A 41 33.10 19.62 -22.51
CA LEU A 41 32.54 19.34 -23.83
C LEU A 41 31.20 20.03 -24.07
N LEU A 42 30.53 20.48 -23.00
CA LEU A 42 29.29 21.24 -23.08
C LEU A 42 29.55 22.71 -23.38
N ASP A 43 28.68 23.34 -24.15
CA ASP A 43 28.56 24.77 -24.37
C ASP A 43 27.26 25.35 -23.78
N GLY A 44 27.07 26.66 -23.91
CA GLY A 44 25.92 27.36 -23.34
C GLY A 44 24.57 27.04 -24.01
N LYS A 45 24.53 26.22 -25.07
CA LYS A 45 23.33 25.84 -25.81
C LYS A 45 22.91 24.38 -25.59
N ASP A 46 23.66 23.61 -24.80
CA ASP A 46 23.30 22.23 -24.48
C ASP A 46 22.02 22.13 -23.63
N SER A 47 21.31 21.01 -23.77
CA SER A 47 20.04 20.78 -23.10
C SER A 47 20.19 20.71 -21.58
N GLY A 48 19.12 21.05 -20.86
CA GLY A 48 19.05 20.93 -19.40
C GLY A 48 19.38 19.51 -18.92
N SER A 49 18.99 18.48 -19.67
CA SER A 49 19.24 17.07 -19.31
C SER A 49 20.73 16.70 -19.26
N SER A 50 21.57 17.22 -20.16
CA SER A 50 23.02 16.96 -20.11
C SER A 50 23.68 17.59 -18.88
N TRP A 51 23.23 18.79 -18.51
CA TRP A 51 23.70 19.48 -17.30
C TRP A 51 23.20 18.80 -16.02
N ALA A 52 21.97 18.30 -16.02
CA ALA A 52 21.39 17.54 -14.90
C ALA A 52 22.26 16.34 -14.52
N TRP A 53 22.67 15.53 -15.50
CA TRP A 53 23.56 14.38 -15.27
C TRP A 53 24.89 14.75 -14.61
N ILE A 54 25.49 15.87 -15.04
CA ILE A 54 26.74 16.36 -14.44
C ILE A 54 26.50 16.77 -13.00
N TYR A 55 25.51 17.61 -12.75
CA TYR A 55 25.29 18.19 -11.44
C TYR A 55 24.90 17.15 -10.40
N ASP A 56 24.02 16.22 -10.74
CA ASP A 56 23.61 15.17 -9.80
C ASP A 56 24.79 14.27 -9.42
N SER A 57 25.52 13.78 -10.42
CA SER A 57 26.72 12.93 -10.22
C SER A 57 27.80 13.65 -9.42
N ARG A 58 28.02 14.95 -9.70
CA ARG A 58 29.04 15.78 -9.03
C ARG A 58 28.68 16.03 -7.58
N ARG A 59 27.43 16.47 -7.32
CA ARG A 59 26.91 16.71 -5.98
C ARG A 59 27.08 15.45 -5.13
N TYR A 60 26.64 14.31 -5.66
CA TYR A 60 26.75 13.03 -4.96
C TYR A 60 28.21 12.68 -4.65
N ALA A 61 29.10 12.70 -5.64
CA ALA A 61 30.51 12.37 -5.43
C ALA A 61 31.23 13.33 -4.46
N GLN A 62 30.91 14.62 -4.48
CA GLN A 62 31.44 15.59 -3.51
C GLN A 62 30.93 15.30 -2.09
N TYR A 63 29.65 15.00 -1.94
CA TYR A 63 29.05 14.68 -0.64
C TYR A 63 29.70 13.43 -0.02
N GLU A 64 29.85 12.36 -0.79
CA GLU A 64 30.50 11.11 -0.36
C GLU A 64 32.00 11.29 0.00
N LEU A 65 32.65 12.32 -0.54
CA LEU A 65 34.03 12.68 -0.19
C LEU A 65 34.12 13.58 1.06
N GLY A 66 33.00 13.93 1.69
CA GLY A 66 32.94 14.91 2.78
C GLY A 66 33.20 16.35 2.33
N GLN A 67 33.15 16.62 1.03
CA GLN A 67 33.32 17.95 0.43
C GLN A 67 31.98 18.71 0.47
N ILE A 68 31.43 18.87 1.68
CA ILE A 68 30.04 19.29 1.88
C ILE A 68 29.78 20.66 1.26
N ASP A 69 30.62 21.66 1.52
CA ASP A 69 30.40 23.01 0.99
C ASP A 69 30.49 23.05 -0.55
N GLN A 70 31.38 22.23 -1.16
CA GLN A 70 31.43 22.11 -2.62
C GLN A 70 30.17 21.43 -3.17
N ALA A 71 29.64 20.41 -2.48
CA ALA A 71 28.38 19.77 -2.86
C ALA A 71 27.21 20.75 -2.81
N LEU A 72 27.10 21.58 -1.76
CA LEU A 72 26.07 22.62 -1.66
C LEU A 72 26.20 23.67 -2.77
N GLU A 73 27.42 24.05 -3.14
CA GLU A 73 27.64 24.99 -4.24
C GLU A 73 27.23 24.41 -5.60
N THR A 74 27.52 23.12 -5.82
CA THR A 74 27.00 22.39 -6.98
C THR A 74 25.46 22.37 -6.99
N CYS A 75 24.81 22.19 -5.83
CA CYS A 75 23.34 22.24 -5.73
C CYS A 75 22.80 23.62 -6.13
N ARG A 76 23.36 24.71 -5.60
CA ARG A 76 22.93 26.08 -5.93
C ARG A 76 23.10 26.37 -7.41
N THR A 77 24.24 25.99 -7.98
CA THR A 77 24.51 26.13 -9.42
C THR A 77 23.52 25.33 -10.26
N ALA A 78 23.19 24.11 -9.84
CA ALA A 78 22.21 23.27 -10.53
C ALA A 78 20.81 23.91 -10.51
N ILE A 79 20.37 24.44 -9.37
CA ILE A 79 19.08 25.12 -9.23
C ILE A 79 19.03 26.38 -10.10
N GLU A 80 20.06 27.22 -10.06
CA GLU A 80 20.13 28.42 -10.88
C GLU A 80 20.08 28.10 -12.38
N LYS A 81 20.83 27.07 -12.82
CA LYS A 81 20.91 26.72 -14.23
C LYS A 81 19.66 25.97 -14.72
N LEU A 82 19.25 24.93 -14.02
CA LEU A 82 18.18 24.03 -14.44
C LEU A 82 16.79 24.60 -14.14
N GLY A 83 16.63 25.37 -13.06
CA GLY A 83 15.36 26.01 -12.70
C GLY A 83 14.88 27.05 -13.72
N ASN A 84 15.77 27.56 -14.57
CA ASN A 84 15.45 28.45 -15.68
C ASN A 84 15.12 27.70 -16.99
N THR A 85 15.14 26.36 -16.99
CA THR A 85 14.82 25.55 -18.17
C THR A 85 13.31 25.35 -18.25
N THR A 86 12.72 25.53 -19.44
CA THR A 86 11.32 25.15 -19.68
C THR A 86 11.23 23.63 -19.66
N LEU A 87 10.55 23.08 -18.65
CA LEU A 87 10.30 21.64 -18.53
C LEU A 87 8.91 21.31 -19.05
N PHE A 88 8.82 20.37 -19.96
CA PHE A 88 7.56 19.85 -20.47
C PHE A 88 7.06 18.74 -19.53
N PRO A 89 5.77 18.73 -19.16
CA PRO A 89 5.24 17.73 -18.24
C PRO A 89 5.46 16.30 -18.78
N TYR A 90 5.12 16.05 -20.04
CA TYR A 90 5.08 14.69 -20.60
C TYR A 90 6.39 14.25 -21.30
N LEU A 91 7.50 14.97 -21.11
CA LEU A 91 8.79 14.60 -21.69
C LEU A 91 9.66 13.86 -20.66
N SER A 92 10.09 12.65 -20.97
CA SER A 92 10.86 11.80 -20.05
C SER A 92 12.26 12.35 -19.78
N GLU A 93 12.89 13.02 -20.75
CA GLU A 93 14.19 13.67 -20.59
C GLU A 93 14.16 14.80 -19.55
N ASP A 94 13.00 15.44 -19.37
CA ASP A 94 12.79 16.47 -18.34
C ASP A 94 12.55 15.86 -16.96
N SER A 95 12.16 14.58 -16.88
CA SER A 95 12.03 13.86 -15.60
C SER A 95 13.38 13.76 -14.89
N HIS A 96 14.47 13.52 -15.63
CA HIS A 96 15.81 13.53 -15.04
C HIS A 96 16.25 14.91 -14.53
N VAL A 97 15.84 15.98 -15.23
CA VAL A 97 16.09 17.36 -14.77
C VAL A 97 15.33 17.64 -13.47
N ARG A 98 14.05 17.25 -13.38
CA ARG A 98 13.26 17.34 -12.15
C ARG A 98 13.88 16.52 -11.02
N ALA A 99 14.31 15.28 -11.28
CA ALA A 99 14.99 14.44 -10.29
C ALA A 99 16.26 15.10 -9.75
N THR A 100 17.06 15.72 -10.61
CA THR A 100 18.27 16.46 -10.20
C THR A 100 17.93 17.67 -9.35
N LEU A 101 16.91 18.44 -9.73
CA LEU A 101 16.43 19.59 -8.94
C LEU A 101 15.92 19.15 -7.57
N ARG A 102 15.13 18.07 -7.48
CA ARG A 102 14.68 17.48 -6.22
C ARG A 102 15.87 17.09 -5.33
N ALA A 103 16.84 16.36 -5.88
CA ALA A 103 18.02 15.93 -5.13
C ALA A 103 18.88 17.12 -4.65
N ALA A 104 19.03 18.17 -5.47
CA ALA A 104 19.74 19.39 -5.10
C ALA A 104 19.03 20.15 -3.95
N HIS A 105 17.71 20.35 -4.07
CA HIS A 105 16.89 20.96 -3.02
C HIS A 105 16.91 20.14 -1.73
N ASN A 106 16.78 18.81 -1.81
CA ASN A 106 16.84 17.93 -0.65
C ASN A 106 18.20 18.01 0.08
N THR A 107 19.32 18.01 -0.67
CA THR A 107 20.67 18.12 -0.09
C THR A 107 20.87 19.45 0.64
N LEU A 108 20.39 20.55 0.04
CA LEU A 108 20.40 21.86 0.68
C LEU A 108 19.52 21.87 1.93
N ALA A 109 18.29 21.35 1.85
CA ALA A 109 17.36 21.29 2.97
C ALA A 109 17.98 20.55 4.17
N TRP A 110 18.49 19.33 3.94
CA TRP A 110 19.14 18.53 4.98
C TRP A 110 20.29 19.31 5.66
N THR A 111 21.24 19.77 4.86
CA THR A 111 22.47 20.38 5.40
C THR A 111 22.21 21.74 6.05
N LEU A 112 21.30 22.54 5.50
CA LEU A 112 20.93 23.83 6.08
C LEU A 112 20.14 23.65 7.37
N CYS A 113 19.31 22.61 7.47
CA CYS A 113 18.60 22.24 8.69
C CYS A 113 19.56 21.88 9.82
N GLU A 114 20.54 21.00 9.55
CA GLU A 114 21.58 20.62 10.53
C GLU A 114 22.38 21.83 11.04
N ARG A 115 22.62 22.82 10.16
CA ARG A 115 23.39 24.03 10.48
C ARG A 115 22.55 25.15 11.09
N ALA A 116 21.22 25.06 11.06
CA ALA A 116 20.34 26.13 11.51
C ALA A 116 20.39 26.32 13.03
N THR A 117 20.59 27.57 13.44
CA THR A 117 20.64 27.98 14.85
C THR A 117 19.38 28.71 15.32
N ASN A 118 18.51 29.08 14.39
CA ASN A 118 17.27 29.80 14.65
C ASN A 118 16.20 29.47 13.59
N ALA A 119 14.95 29.81 13.87
CA ALA A 119 13.81 29.50 13.01
C ALA A 119 13.93 30.12 11.61
N SER A 120 14.55 31.30 11.47
CA SER A 120 14.70 31.95 10.16
C SER A 120 15.67 31.19 9.25
N GLU A 121 16.75 30.64 9.81
CA GLU A 121 17.70 29.79 9.06
C GLU A 121 17.06 28.46 8.69
N CYS A 122 16.32 27.83 9.61
CA CYS A 122 15.65 26.56 9.36
C CYS A 122 14.48 26.73 8.36
N GLN A 123 13.83 27.89 8.31
CA GLN A 123 12.81 28.19 7.30
C GLN A 123 13.36 28.10 5.87
N VAL A 124 14.63 28.46 5.64
CA VAL A 124 15.26 28.30 4.32
C VAL A 124 15.38 26.82 3.94
N ALA A 125 15.66 25.94 4.91
CA ALA A 125 15.65 24.50 4.69
C ALA A 125 14.23 23.99 4.37
N LEU A 126 13.22 24.49 5.09
CA LEU A 126 11.81 24.16 4.85
C LEU A 126 11.35 24.58 3.44
N ASP A 127 11.75 25.76 2.99
CA ASP A 127 11.42 26.24 1.65
C ASP A 127 12.04 25.34 0.55
N HIS A 128 13.28 24.87 0.76
CA HIS A 128 13.91 23.94 -0.14
C HIS A 128 13.23 22.57 -0.18
N ILE A 129 12.90 21.97 0.97
CA ILE A 129 12.23 20.67 0.95
C ILE A 129 10.81 20.78 0.38
N ASN A 130 10.09 21.87 0.64
CA ASN A 130 8.81 22.13 -0.04
C ASN A 130 8.95 22.24 -1.56
N THR A 131 9.99 22.94 -2.04
CA THR A 131 10.29 23.04 -3.48
C THR A 131 10.64 21.67 -4.08
N CYS A 132 11.33 20.81 -3.33
CA CYS A 132 11.59 19.43 -3.74
C CYS A 132 10.27 18.67 -3.98
N PHE A 133 9.33 18.72 -3.05
CA PHE A 133 8.03 18.06 -3.20
C PHE A 133 7.13 18.67 -4.29
N SER A 134 7.30 19.95 -4.63
CA SER A 134 6.56 20.58 -5.73
C SER A 134 7.18 20.38 -7.11
N THR A 135 8.41 19.86 -7.19
CA THR A 135 9.12 19.66 -8.46
C THR A 135 8.77 18.29 -9.04
N THR A 136 7.56 18.16 -9.58
CA THR A 136 6.99 16.91 -10.11
C THR A 136 6.35 17.11 -11.49
N SER A 137 5.88 16.01 -12.09
CA SER A 137 5.12 16.00 -13.34
C SER A 137 4.07 14.89 -13.30
N PRO A 138 2.96 14.98 -14.08
CA PRO A 138 1.98 13.89 -14.18
C PRO A 138 2.54 12.53 -14.64
N ILE A 139 3.72 12.50 -15.26
CA ILE A 139 4.38 11.24 -15.67
C ILE A 139 5.41 10.74 -14.64
N ASP A 140 5.71 11.55 -13.62
CA ASP A 140 6.65 11.15 -12.57
C ASP A 140 5.89 10.26 -11.59
N ASP A 141 6.43 9.06 -11.34
CA ASP A 141 5.92 8.15 -10.33
C ASP A 141 6.03 8.78 -8.92
N GLN A 142 4.98 8.65 -8.11
CA GLN A 142 4.97 9.14 -6.73
C GLN A 142 6.06 8.50 -5.86
N TYR A 143 6.50 7.27 -6.15
CA TYR A 143 7.61 6.63 -5.45
C TYR A 143 8.91 7.43 -5.57
N GLN A 144 9.05 8.29 -6.59
CA GLN A 144 10.22 9.16 -6.73
C GLN A 144 10.37 10.19 -5.60
N LEU A 145 9.30 10.47 -4.84
CA LEU A 145 9.35 11.36 -3.67
C LEU A 145 9.68 10.63 -2.37
N GLN A 146 9.57 9.31 -2.34
CA GLN A 146 9.76 8.51 -1.14
C GLN A 146 11.09 8.82 -0.41
N PRO A 147 12.25 8.92 -1.11
CA PRO A 147 13.53 9.18 -0.46
C PRO A 147 13.63 10.53 0.27
N PHE A 148 12.69 11.46 0.06
CA PHE A 148 12.75 12.83 0.58
C PHE A 148 11.86 13.06 1.79
N PHE A 149 11.01 12.10 2.18
CA PHE A 149 10.12 12.25 3.34
C PHE A 149 10.88 12.37 4.66
N GLU A 150 12.01 11.66 4.81
CA GLU A 150 12.85 11.78 6.01
C GLU A 150 13.34 13.21 6.20
N THR A 151 13.97 13.81 5.18
CA THR A 151 14.42 15.20 5.24
C THR A 151 13.27 16.15 5.60
N HIS A 152 12.09 15.94 5.02
CA HIS A 152 10.93 16.78 5.32
C HIS A 152 10.51 16.68 6.79
N ALA A 153 10.43 15.46 7.31
CA ALA A 153 10.10 15.23 8.71
C ALA A 153 11.15 15.84 9.66
N VAL A 154 12.45 15.65 9.36
CA VAL A 154 13.56 16.22 10.15
C VAL A 154 13.55 17.74 10.14
N VAL A 155 13.32 18.36 8.98
CA VAL A 155 13.22 19.83 8.88
C VAL A 155 12.04 20.37 9.69
N LEU A 156 10.89 19.72 9.63
CA LEU A 156 9.72 20.11 10.42
C LEU A 156 9.95 19.92 11.92
N LEU A 157 10.61 18.84 12.32
CA LEU A 157 11.00 18.62 13.71
C LEU A 157 11.93 19.73 14.20
N ARG A 158 12.93 20.09 13.40
CA ARG A 158 13.85 21.20 13.72
C ARG A 158 13.13 22.56 13.76
N MET A 159 12.13 22.78 12.91
CA MET A 159 11.29 23.98 12.99
C MET A 159 10.48 24.04 14.29
N ILE A 160 9.94 22.90 14.76
CA ILE A 160 9.22 22.81 16.04
C ILE A 160 10.14 23.19 17.22
N GLU A 161 11.41 22.80 17.17
CA GLU A 161 12.39 23.14 18.21
C GLU A 161 12.76 24.62 18.24
N LEU A 162 12.86 25.26 17.07
CA LEU A 162 13.41 26.61 16.93
C LEU A 162 12.33 27.71 16.88
N ALA A 163 11.10 27.38 16.49
CA ALA A 163 10.02 28.35 16.32
C ALA A 163 9.39 28.77 17.65
N ALA A 164 8.95 30.03 17.74
CA ALA A 164 8.21 30.52 18.90
C ALA A 164 6.78 29.94 18.99
N ASP A 165 6.17 29.66 17.83
CA ASP A 165 4.91 28.93 17.69
C ASP A 165 5.14 27.71 16.77
N ALA A 166 5.00 26.53 17.35
CA ALA A 166 5.26 25.26 16.68
C ALA A 166 3.99 24.55 16.16
N SER A 167 2.80 25.13 16.38
CA SER A 167 1.52 24.46 16.12
C SER A 167 1.35 24.03 14.66
N VAL A 168 1.60 24.95 13.73
CA VAL A 168 1.50 24.70 12.28
C VAL A 168 2.51 23.65 11.83
N TYR A 169 3.75 23.73 12.32
CA TYR A 169 4.81 22.78 11.96
C TYR A 169 4.55 21.38 12.53
N ARG A 170 3.95 21.29 13.73
CA ARG A 170 3.53 20.01 14.31
C ARG A 170 2.43 19.34 13.48
N ALA A 171 1.43 20.10 13.05
CA ALA A 171 0.38 19.58 12.16
C ALA A 171 0.96 19.09 10.82
N GLN A 172 1.90 19.85 10.23
CA GLN A 172 2.60 19.43 9.02
C GLN A 172 3.44 18.17 9.24
N LEU A 173 4.18 18.09 10.36
CA LEU A 173 4.98 16.92 10.71
C LEU A 173 4.10 15.68 10.83
N TYR A 174 2.98 15.77 11.52
CA TYR A 174 2.06 14.64 11.65
C TYR A 174 1.50 14.19 10.31
N ASN A 175 1.15 15.10 9.41
CA ASN A 175 0.74 14.72 8.05
C ASN A 175 1.84 14.00 7.27
N VAL A 176 3.11 14.41 7.43
CA VAL A 176 4.27 13.74 6.83
C VAL A 176 4.47 12.35 7.44
N LEU A 177 4.47 12.24 8.77
CA LEU A 177 4.64 10.98 9.49
C LEU A 177 3.50 9.99 9.22
N THR A 178 2.26 10.45 9.06
CA THR A 178 1.13 9.61 8.62
C THR A 178 1.41 8.97 7.26
N LYS A 179 1.90 9.75 6.29
CA LYS A 179 2.28 9.22 4.96
C LYS A 179 3.45 8.23 5.06
N MET A 180 4.44 8.52 5.89
CA MET A 180 5.58 7.63 6.13
C MET A 180 5.15 6.31 6.79
N ARG A 181 4.25 6.36 7.78
CA ARG A 181 3.74 5.19 8.51
C ARG A 181 2.88 4.30 7.61
N LYS A 182 2.04 4.90 6.74
CA LYS A 182 1.23 4.15 5.76
C LYS A 182 2.06 3.37 4.74
N LYS A 183 3.33 3.74 4.54
CA LYS A 183 4.26 3.14 3.58
C LYS A 183 5.45 2.43 4.25
N ASP A 184 5.35 2.14 5.56
CA ASP A 184 6.41 1.50 6.35
C ASP A 184 7.81 2.10 6.12
N HIS A 185 7.88 3.44 6.03
CA HIS A 185 9.11 4.12 5.64
C HIS A 185 10.23 3.86 6.65
N GLN A 186 11.36 3.33 6.18
CA GLN A 186 12.45 2.84 7.02
C GLN A 186 13.02 3.88 8.01
N ALA A 187 13.01 5.18 7.66
CA ALA A 187 13.41 6.24 8.58
C ALA A 187 12.60 6.30 9.90
N LEU A 188 11.37 5.76 9.95
CA LEU A 188 10.61 5.66 11.21
C LEU A 188 11.21 4.65 12.20
N THR A 189 12.08 3.77 11.73
CA THR A 189 12.86 2.83 12.54
C THR A 189 14.28 3.33 12.76
N ASP A 190 14.92 3.86 11.71
CA ASP A 190 16.34 4.21 11.72
C ASP A 190 16.61 5.58 12.40
N ASN A 191 15.65 6.50 12.35
CA ASN A 191 15.77 7.81 12.99
C ASN A 191 15.08 7.81 14.35
N ALA A 192 15.87 7.78 15.42
CA ALA A 192 15.37 7.66 16.79
C ALA A 192 14.44 8.81 17.22
N GLU A 193 14.65 10.02 16.73
CA GLU A 193 13.82 11.18 17.06
C GLU A 193 12.45 11.08 16.40
N LEU A 194 12.40 10.72 15.10
CA LEU A 194 11.13 10.48 14.41
C LEU A 194 10.37 9.29 15.01
N ALA A 195 11.09 8.21 15.34
CA ALA A 195 10.52 7.04 16.00
C ALA A 195 9.86 7.40 17.34
N GLU A 196 10.46 8.30 18.11
CA GLU A 196 9.90 8.76 19.38
C GLU A 196 8.65 9.62 19.17
N VAL A 197 8.65 10.53 18.19
CA VAL A 197 7.44 11.30 17.84
C VAL A 197 6.31 10.36 17.42
N CYS A 198 6.59 9.31 16.65
CA CYS A 198 5.60 8.32 16.25
C CYS A 198 5.02 7.51 17.41
N ARG A 199 5.74 7.39 18.55
CA ARG A 199 5.22 6.75 19.77
C ARG A 199 4.48 7.70 20.69
N SER A 200 4.46 9.00 20.39
CA SER A 200 3.77 9.99 21.22
C SER A 200 2.25 9.80 21.17
N THR A 201 1.60 10.06 22.31
CA THR A 201 0.13 9.98 22.42
C THR A 201 -0.59 10.93 21.46
N GLU A 202 0.01 12.08 21.18
CA GLU A 202 -0.52 13.10 20.30
C GLU A 202 -0.46 12.68 18.83
N PHE A 203 0.64 12.05 18.39
CA PHE A 203 0.70 11.50 17.04
C PHE A 203 -0.23 10.29 16.89
N GLU A 204 -0.31 9.39 17.86
CA GLU A 204 -1.24 8.26 17.80
C GLU A 204 -2.70 8.74 17.72
N ALA A 205 -3.06 9.80 18.46
CA ALA A 205 -4.38 10.41 18.34
C ALA A 205 -4.62 11.05 16.96
N HIS A 206 -3.62 11.73 16.39
CA HIS A 206 -3.70 12.29 15.03
C HIS A 206 -3.81 11.19 13.97
N PHE A 207 -3.02 10.13 14.08
CA PHE A 207 -3.03 9.00 13.16
C PHE A 207 -4.35 8.24 13.24
N ALA A 208 -4.92 8.07 14.43
CA ALA A 208 -6.25 7.49 14.60
C ALA A 208 -7.38 8.38 14.02
N ASP A 209 -7.14 9.69 13.87
CA ASP A 209 -8.10 10.61 13.23
C ASP A 209 -8.05 10.56 11.69
N ASP A 210 -6.97 10.01 11.12
CA ASP A 210 -6.79 9.88 9.66
C ASP A 210 -7.95 9.08 9.03
N PRO A 211 -8.57 9.60 7.95
CA PRO A 211 -9.72 8.95 7.32
C PRO A 211 -9.44 7.50 6.90
N GLU A 212 -8.26 7.23 6.35
CA GLU A 212 -7.88 5.88 5.91
C GLU A 212 -7.62 4.94 7.09
N ALA A 213 -6.98 5.44 8.16
CA ALA A 213 -6.77 4.67 9.38
C ALA A 213 -8.09 4.26 10.03
N LYS A 214 -9.09 5.15 10.06
CA LYS A 214 -10.45 4.86 10.56
C LYS A 214 -11.16 3.77 9.76
N LEU A 215 -10.91 3.68 8.45
CA LEU A 215 -11.55 2.68 7.59
C LEU A 215 -11.04 1.25 7.90
N LYS A 216 -9.81 1.13 8.41
CA LYS A 216 -9.17 -0.17 8.75
C LYS A 216 -9.46 -0.65 10.16
N LEU A 217 -10.07 0.19 11.00
CA LEU A 217 -10.39 -0.16 12.37
C LEU A 217 -11.90 -0.32 12.49
N ALA A 218 -12.35 -1.57 12.57
CA ALA A 218 -13.72 -1.88 12.92
C ALA A 218 -14.05 -1.31 14.32
N PRO A 219 -15.16 -0.57 14.48
CA PRO A 219 -15.69 -0.24 15.79
C PRO A 219 -16.00 -1.50 16.62
N PRO A 220 -15.91 -1.43 17.96
CA PRO A 220 -16.43 -2.49 18.82
C PRO A 220 -17.91 -2.72 18.54
N ASP A 221 -18.32 -3.99 18.44
CA ASP A 221 -19.71 -4.40 18.23
C ASP A 221 -20.35 -3.87 16.93
N GLU A 222 -19.53 -3.59 15.89
CA GLU A 222 -19.99 -3.12 14.57
C GLU A 222 -21.05 -4.05 13.98
N THR A 223 -22.18 -3.49 13.51
CA THR A 223 -23.21 -4.26 12.82
C THR A 223 -22.83 -4.54 11.36
N VAL A 224 -23.54 -5.45 10.71
CA VAL A 224 -23.32 -5.75 9.29
C VAL A 224 -23.52 -4.52 8.41
N GLU A 225 -24.56 -3.71 8.68
CA GLU A 225 -24.85 -2.48 7.93
C GLU A 225 -23.74 -1.43 8.11
N GLU A 226 -23.21 -1.31 9.34
CA GLU A 226 -22.08 -0.41 9.63
C GLU A 226 -20.82 -0.87 8.91
N ALA A 227 -20.53 -2.18 8.90
CA ALA A 227 -19.41 -2.74 8.16
C ALA A 227 -19.54 -2.50 6.64
N ILE A 228 -20.73 -2.69 6.06
CA ILE A 228 -20.98 -2.38 4.63
C ILE A 228 -20.80 -0.87 4.37
N ALA A 229 -21.25 0.00 5.27
CA ALA A 229 -21.08 1.45 5.13
C ALA A 229 -19.60 1.86 5.22
N ARG A 230 -18.83 1.21 6.10
CA ARG A 230 -17.37 1.38 6.20
C ARG A 230 -16.67 0.94 4.92
N TYR A 231 -17.06 -0.19 4.34
CA TYR A 231 -16.54 -0.63 3.05
C TYR A 231 -16.83 0.37 1.92
N ARG A 232 -18.05 0.88 1.81
CA ARG A 232 -18.40 1.93 0.84
C ARG A 232 -17.56 3.18 1.03
N SER A 233 -17.36 3.60 2.27
CA SER A 233 -16.52 4.76 2.60
C SER A 233 -15.06 4.52 2.21
N ALA A 234 -14.56 3.29 2.33
CA ALA A 234 -13.24 2.90 1.86
C ALA A 234 -13.15 3.00 0.33
N LEU A 235 -14.11 2.44 -0.40
CA LEU A 235 -14.17 2.55 -1.85
C LEU A 235 -14.20 4.00 -2.33
N GLU A 236 -15.01 4.85 -1.70
CA GLU A 236 -15.07 6.28 -2.02
C GLU A 236 -13.75 7.01 -1.75
N TYR A 237 -13.05 6.66 -0.66
CA TYR A 237 -11.74 7.22 -0.35
C TYR A 237 -10.70 6.79 -1.38
N TYR A 238 -10.61 5.50 -1.68
CA TYR A 238 -9.60 4.97 -2.59
C TYR A 238 -9.88 5.30 -4.06
N ALA A 239 -11.15 5.49 -4.46
CA ALA A 239 -11.50 5.98 -5.79
C ALA A 239 -11.00 7.42 -6.06
N GLN A 240 -10.75 8.22 -5.01
CA GLN A 240 -10.11 9.54 -5.16
C GLN A 240 -8.61 9.42 -5.49
N ILE A 241 -8.00 8.29 -5.14
CA ILE A 241 -6.59 7.98 -5.40
C ILE A 241 -6.47 7.30 -6.77
N GLN A 242 -7.29 6.29 -7.02
CA GLN A 242 -7.32 5.53 -8.27
C GLN A 242 -8.78 5.38 -8.77
N PRO A 243 -9.23 6.23 -9.71
CA PRO A 243 -10.63 6.32 -10.11
C PRO A 243 -11.27 5.01 -10.57
N ASP A 244 -10.51 4.12 -11.19
CA ASP A 244 -11.02 2.87 -11.77
C ASP A 244 -11.35 1.82 -10.69
N TYR A 245 -10.88 1.99 -9.45
CA TYR A 245 -11.10 1.00 -8.37
C TYR A 245 -12.56 0.86 -7.97
N ALA A 246 -13.35 1.94 -8.07
CA ALA A 246 -14.78 1.85 -7.78
C ALA A 246 -15.50 0.87 -8.72
N GLU A 247 -15.00 0.72 -9.96
CA GLU A 247 -15.55 -0.23 -10.93
C GLU A 247 -15.14 -1.67 -10.63
N TYR A 248 -13.86 -1.90 -10.30
CA TYR A 248 -13.32 -3.24 -10.07
C TYR A 248 -13.70 -3.84 -8.71
N PHE A 249 -13.79 -3.01 -7.67
CA PHE A 249 -14.01 -3.44 -6.29
C PHE A 249 -15.40 -3.05 -5.75
N GLY A 250 -16.28 -2.53 -6.61
CA GLY A 250 -17.64 -2.21 -6.22
C GLY A 250 -18.40 -3.42 -5.66
N ILE A 251 -19.48 -3.16 -4.92
CA ILE A 251 -20.41 -4.22 -4.49
C ILE A 251 -21.04 -4.80 -5.76
N GLN A 252 -20.73 -6.05 -6.07
CA GLN A 252 -21.04 -6.69 -7.35
C GLN A 252 -22.49 -7.19 -7.37
N ASP A 253 -22.89 -7.85 -6.28
CA ASP A 253 -24.23 -8.42 -6.14
C ASP A 253 -24.84 -8.02 -4.79
N SER A 254 -26.10 -7.61 -4.86
CA SER A 254 -27.00 -7.50 -3.70
C SER A 254 -28.40 -7.86 -4.16
N LYS A 255 -28.73 -9.14 -4.01
CA LYS A 255 -30.01 -9.71 -4.45
C LYS A 255 -30.70 -10.38 -3.27
N PRO A 256 -31.55 -9.64 -2.54
CA PRO A 256 -32.33 -10.17 -1.42
C PRO A 256 -33.01 -11.50 -1.75
N LEU A 257 -32.89 -12.47 -0.86
CA LEU A 257 -33.51 -13.77 -1.01
C LEU A 257 -34.91 -13.75 -0.40
N GLY A 258 -35.90 -14.30 -1.11
CA GLY A 258 -37.27 -14.40 -0.61
C GLY A 258 -37.46 -15.53 0.41
N GLU A 259 -38.50 -15.43 1.24
CA GLU A 259 -38.83 -16.47 2.24
C GLU A 259 -38.97 -17.87 1.63
N GLN A 260 -39.57 -17.97 0.43
CA GLN A 260 -39.75 -19.25 -0.26
C GLN A 260 -38.42 -19.86 -0.68
N GLN A 261 -37.46 -19.04 -1.14
CA GLN A 261 -36.14 -19.52 -1.55
C GLN A 261 -35.39 -20.06 -0.33
N LEU A 262 -35.33 -19.29 0.77
CA LEU A 262 -34.69 -19.74 1.99
C LEU A 262 -35.35 -21.02 2.53
N ALA A 263 -36.68 -21.08 2.58
CA ALA A 263 -37.39 -22.27 3.04
C ALA A 263 -37.11 -23.50 2.16
N MET A 264 -36.94 -23.31 0.84
CA MET A 264 -36.55 -24.37 -0.08
C MET A 264 -35.15 -24.90 0.25
N HIS A 265 -34.16 -24.02 0.44
CA HIS A 265 -32.80 -24.43 0.84
C HIS A 265 -32.77 -25.11 2.20
N GLU A 266 -33.45 -24.54 3.19
CA GLU A 266 -33.52 -25.09 4.54
C GLU A 266 -34.16 -26.49 4.55
N THR A 267 -35.20 -26.69 3.75
CA THR A 267 -35.88 -27.99 3.62
C THR A 267 -35.04 -28.99 2.83
N ALA A 268 -34.44 -28.59 1.71
CA ALA A 268 -33.63 -29.47 0.85
C ALA A 268 -32.41 -30.04 1.57
N HIS A 269 -31.87 -29.27 2.53
CA HIS A 269 -30.65 -29.62 3.25
C HIS A 269 -30.87 -29.97 4.72
N ASN A 270 -32.13 -29.95 5.19
CA ASN A 270 -32.51 -30.21 6.57
C ASN A 270 -31.68 -29.41 7.58
N VAL A 271 -31.50 -28.12 7.29
CA VAL A 271 -30.73 -27.16 8.09
C VAL A 271 -31.50 -25.85 8.17
N GLY A 272 -31.61 -25.26 9.36
CA GLY A 272 -32.15 -23.91 9.51
C GLY A 272 -31.01 -22.90 9.43
N LEU A 273 -31.21 -21.80 8.70
CA LEU A 273 -30.26 -20.69 8.76
C LEU A 273 -30.29 -20.06 10.16
N PRO A 274 -29.12 -19.72 10.73
CA PRO A 274 -29.07 -18.91 11.95
C PRO A 274 -29.76 -17.56 11.72
N LEU A 275 -30.39 -17.00 12.76
CA LEU A 275 -31.23 -15.80 12.64
C LEU A 275 -30.47 -14.61 12.01
N GLU A 276 -29.25 -14.33 12.45
CA GLU A 276 -28.43 -13.23 11.91
C GLU A 276 -28.15 -13.40 10.41
N LEU A 277 -27.89 -14.63 9.95
CA LEU A 277 -27.63 -14.92 8.53
C LEU A 277 -28.93 -14.88 7.71
N ARG A 278 -30.06 -15.26 8.31
CA ARG A 278 -31.39 -15.13 7.70
C ARG A 278 -31.77 -13.66 7.51
N ASP A 279 -31.54 -12.82 8.52
CA ASP A 279 -31.77 -11.38 8.45
C ASP A 279 -30.88 -10.74 7.37
N PHE A 280 -29.61 -11.15 7.30
CA PHE A 280 -28.70 -10.75 6.22
C PHE A 280 -29.22 -11.15 4.84
N ALA A 281 -29.69 -12.38 4.67
CA ALA A 281 -30.23 -12.87 3.40
C ALA A 281 -31.46 -12.05 2.94
N PHE A 282 -32.29 -11.57 3.87
CA PHE A 282 -33.42 -10.70 3.54
C PHE A 282 -33.01 -9.26 3.24
N ALA A 283 -32.02 -8.72 3.94
CA ALA A 283 -31.60 -7.33 3.79
C ALA A 283 -30.67 -7.12 2.58
N ASN A 284 -29.69 -8.00 2.42
CA ASN A 284 -28.59 -7.87 1.46
C ASN A 284 -28.60 -8.99 0.41
N GLY A 285 -29.06 -10.18 0.79
CA GLY A 285 -29.15 -11.35 -0.08
C GLY A 285 -27.81 -11.94 -0.47
N VAL A 286 -27.69 -12.36 -1.73
CA VAL A 286 -26.38 -12.69 -2.30
C VAL A 286 -25.52 -11.43 -2.27
N PHE A 287 -24.37 -11.50 -1.61
CA PHE A 287 -23.47 -10.38 -1.40
C PHE A 287 -22.06 -10.73 -1.88
N ALA A 288 -21.52 -9.92 -2.77
CA ALA A 288 -20.14 -10.05 -3.24
C ALA A 288 -19.45 -8.69 -3.35
N ILE A 289 -18.21 -8.62 -2.86
CA ILE A 289 -17.32 -7.45 -2.94
C ILE A 289 -15.90 -7.89 -3.30
N GLY A 290 -15.10 -7.00 -3.90
CA GLY A 290 -13.73 -7.30 -4.33
C GLY A 290 -13.63 -7.66 -5.82
N THR A 291 -12.52 -8.27 -6.23
CA THR A 291 -12.27 -8.71 -7.62
C THR A 291 -12.41 -10.22 -7.75
N PHE A 292 -12.39 -10.75 -8.98
CA PHE A 292 -12.46 -12.21 -9.20
C PHE A 292 -11.41 -13.00 -8.41
N GLU A 293 -10.18 -12.48 -8.32
CA GLU A 293 -9.06 -13.11 -7.61
C GLU A 293 -9.12 -12.86 -6.09
N THR A 294 -9.78 -11.77 -5.66
CA THR A 294 -9.77 -11.28 -4.29
C THR A 294 -11.16 -10.79 -3.86
N LYS A 295 -12.12 -11.73 -3.73
CA LYS A 295 -13.52 -11.44 -3.38
C LYS A 295 -13.93 -11.95 -2.00
N LEU A 296 -14.82 -11.23 -1.34
CA LEU A 296 -15.65 -11.78 -0.27
C LEU A 296 -17.04 -12.07 -0.86
N ALA A 297 -17.44 -13.33 -0.81
CA ALA A 297 -18.72 -13.82 -1.29
C ALA A 297 -19.52 -14.46 -0.15
N VAL A 298 -20.73 -13.95 0.08
CA VAL A 298 -21.66 -14.42 1.11
C VAL A 298 -22.96 -14.79 0.43
N LEU A 299 -23.40 -16.03 0.64
CA LEU A 299 -24.57 -16.64 0.01
C LEU A 299 -24.52 -16.69 -1.53
N GLU A 300 -23.36 -16.51 -2.17
CA GLU A 300 -23.20 -16.48 -3.65
C GLU A 300 -23.86 -17.67 -4.34
N HIS A 301 -23.74 -18.87 -3.77
CA HIS A 301 -24.34 -20.07 -4.36
C HIS A 301 -25.77 -20.33 -3.91
N TRP A 302 -26.34 -19.51 -3.02
CA TRP A 302 -27.70 -19.69 -2.48
C TRP A 302 -28.81 -19.22 -3.41
N ASP A 303 -28.48 -18.67 -4.57
CA ASP A 303 -29.46 -18.40 -5.63
C ASP A 303 -29.43 -19.42 -6.78
N GLU A 304 -28.50 -20.38 -6.74
CA GLU A 304 -28.37 -21.46 -7.71
C GLU A 304 -29.31 -22.64 -7.36
N GLU A 305 -29.99 -23.20 -8.36
CA GLU A 305 -30.83 -24.40 -8.20
C GLU A 305 -30.03 -25.66 -7.80
N GLN A 306 -28.69 -25.62 -7.89
CA GLN A 306 -27.79 -26.78 -7.73
C GLN A 306 -26.69 -26.56 -6.71
N ILE A 307 -26.98 -25.98 -5.54
CA ILE A 307 -26.00 -26.03 -4.43
C ILE A 307 -25.60 -27.49 -4.20
N ALA A 308 -24.32 -27.80 -4.43
CA ALA A 308 -23.69 -28.98 -3.87
C ALA A 308 -23.90 -28.88 -2.36
N LYS A 309 -24.66 -29.84 -1.79
CA LYS A 309 -25.04 -29.96 -0.37
C LYS A 309 -24.22 -29.03 0.56
N PRO A 310 -24.82 -28.13 1.34
CA PRO A 310 -24.17 -27.00 2.00
C PRO A 310 -23.16 -27.39 3.10
N GLY A 311 -22.82 -28.66 3.23
CA GLY A 311 -21.76 -29.11 4.12
C GLY A 311 -20.41 -28.49 3.75
N LEU A 312 -19.63 -28.17 4.77
CA LEU A 312 -18.35 -27.46 4.63
C LEU A 312 -17.37 -28.13 3.65
N VAL A 313 -17.20 -29.45 3.69
CA VAL A 313 -16.25 -30.15 2.80
C VAL A 313 -16.76 -30.14 1.37
N ASN A 314 -18.04 -30.42 1.14
CA ASN A 314 -18.61 -30.38 -0.21
C ASN A 314 -18.49 -28.97 -0.83
N PHE A 315 -18.66 -27.94 -0.01
CA PHE A 315 -18.52 -26.57 -0.48
C PHE A 315 -17.08 -26.22 -0.84
N ILE A 316 -16.12 -26.59 0.01
CA ILE A 316 -14.70 -26.44 -0.29
C ILE A 316 -14.35 -27.18 -1.58
N ASP A 317 -14.73 -28.45 -1.70
CA ASP A 317 -14.49 -29.28 -2.89
C ASP A 317 -15.05 -28.64 -4.17
N TYR A 318 -16.28 -28.12 -4.10
CA TYR A 318 -16.92 -27.40 -5.20
C TYR A 318 -16.13 -26.15 -5.63
N CYS A 319 -15.71 -25.30 -4.68
CA CYS A 319 -14.97 -24.07 -4.98
C CYS A 319 -13.66 -24.33 -5.74
N TRP A 320 -13.05 -25.50 -5.57
CA TRP A 320 -11.81 -25.89 -6.26
C TRP A 320 -12.02 -26.78 -7.50
N GLY A 321 -13.26 -27.18 -7.80
CA GLY A 321 -13.53 -28.15 -8.87
C GLY A 321 -13.04 -29.57 -8.56
N GLY A 322 -12.94 -29.92 -7.27
CA GLY A 322 -12.47 -31.21 -6.77
C GLY A 322 -11.17 -31.11 -5.95
N ARG A 323 -11.15 -31.78 -4.79
CA ARG A 323 -10.05 -31.79 -3.82
C ARG A 323 -9.70 -33.22 -3.38
N PRO A 324 -8.82 -33.92 -4.12
CA PRO A 324 -8.46 -35.31 -3.84
C PRO A 324 -7.84 -35.50 -2.45
N GLU A 325 -7.26 -34.45 -1.85
CA GLU A 325 -6.69 -34.48 -0.51
C GLU A 325 -7.72 -34.87 0.55
N PHE A 326 -9.00 -34.50 0.37
CA PHE A 326 -10.04 -34.96 1.30
C PHE A 326 -10.21 -36.48 1.28
N GLU A 327 -10.18 -37.10 0.09
CA GLU A 327 -10.29 -38.55 -0.06
C GLU A 327 -9.00 -39.27 0.36
N GLU A 328 -7.84 -38.64 0.18
CA GLU A 328 -6.53 -39.18 0.55
C GLU A 328 -6.35 -39.23 2.07
N PHE A 329 -6.69 -38.15 2.77
CA PHE A 329 -6.40 -38.00 4.19
C PHE A 329 -7.58 -38.33 5.11
N TYR A 330 -8.82 -38.30 4.61
CA TYR A 330 -10.02 -38.51 5.42
C TYR A 330 -10.86 -39.71 4.95
N LYS A 331 -11.46 -40.40 5.92
CA LYS A 331 -12.42 -41.47 5.62
C LYS A 331 -13.76 -40.85 5.22
N PRO A 332 -14.59 -41.53 4.41
CA PRO A 332 -15.93 -41.03 4.06
C PRO A 332 -16.79 -40.65 5.27
N GLN A 333 -16.64 -41.36 6.40
CA GLN A 333 -17.36 -41.09 7.65
C GLN A 333 -16.93 -39.76 8.31
N HIS A 334 -15.67 -39.35 8.13
CA HIS A 334 -15.18 -38.07 8.63
C HIS A 334 -15.78 -36.91 7.82
N ILE A 335 -15.80 -37.05 6.49
CA ILE A 335 -16.41 -36.08 5.58
C ILE A 335 -17.91 -35.96 5.88
N GLU A 336 -18.61 -37.10 5.98
CA GLU A 336 -20.03 -37.13 6.32
C GLU A 336 -20.32 -36.47 7.68
N HIS A 337 -19.48 -36.73 8.70
CA HIS A 337 -19.62 -36.08 10.00
C HIS A 337 -19.50 -34.55 9.90
N ILE A 338 -18.54 -34.04 9.14
CA ILE A 338 -18.35 -32.59 8.98
C ILE A 338 -19.54 -31.98 8.25
N ASP A 339 -19.89 -32.51 7.09
CA ASP A 339 -20.96 -31.96 6.25
C ASP A 339 -22.35 -32.04 6.89
N GLN A 340 -22.54 -32.96 7.83
CA GLN A 340 -23.79 -33.04 8.59
C GLN A 340 -23.89 -32.03 9.73
N ASN A 341 -22.79 -31.41 10.16
CA ASN A 341 -22.75 -30.57 11.36
C ASN A 341 -22.26 -29.13 11.12
N PHE A 342 -21.51 -28.90 10.05
CA PHE A 342 -20.95 -27.60 9.69
C PHE A 342 -21.35 -27.24 8.27
N PHE A 343 -21.99 -26.07 8.11
CA PHE A 343 -22.62 -25.67 6.88
C PHE A 343 -21.97 -24.38 6.36
N ALA A 344 -21.42 -24.45 5.15
CA ALA A 344 -20.81 -23.30 4.51
C ALA A 344 -21.87 -22.32 3.99
N PHE A 345 -21.58 -21.04 4.13
CA PHE A 345 -22.45 -19.96 3.64
C PHE A 345 -21.69 -18.89 2.87
N GLY A 346 -20.37 -18.98 2.77
CA GLY A 346 -19.57 -18.00 2.05
C GLY A 346 -18.10 -18.37 2.02
N VAL A 347 -17.34 -17.55 1.30
CA VAL A 347 -15.91 -17.71 1.09
C VAL A 347 -15.28 -16.34 0.86
N ARG A 348 -14.09 -16.14 1.42
CA ARG A 348 -13.20 -15.04 1.09
C ARG A 348 -12.03 -15.61 0.29
N TYR A 349 -11.91 -15.17 -0.95
CA TYR A 349 -10.79 -15.45 -1.84
C TYR A 349 -9.68 -14.45 -1.52
N ILE A 350 -8.52 -14.96 -1.10
CA ILE A 350 -7.37 -14.14 -0.72
C ILE A 350 -6.42 -14.04 -1.91
N ASP A 351 -6.19 -15.15 -2.60
CA ASP A 351 -5.57 -15.26 -3.92
C ASP A 351 -6.00 -16.57 -4.60
N ASP A 352 -5.40 -16.90 -5.75
CA ASP A 352 -5.69 -18.12 -6.53
C ASP A 352 -5.45 -19.44 -5.78
N ASN A 353 -4.63 -19.43 -4.72
CA ASN A 353 -4.22 -20.61 -3.95
C ASN A 353 -4.78 -20.60 -2.52
N CYS A 354 -5.26 -19.46 -2.03
CA CYS A 354 -5.61 -19.27 -0.61
C CYS A 354 -7.04 -18.76 -0.45
N HIS A 355 -7.88 -19.53 0.22
CA HIS A 355 -9.27 -19.17 0.53
C HIS A 355 -9.58 -19.32 2.03
N GLU A 356 -10.46 -18.47 2.55
CA GLU A 356 -11.07 -18.62 3.87
C GLU A 356 -12.56 -18.94 3.73
N TYR A 357 -12.99 -20.07 4.30
CA TYR A 357 -14.36 -20.57 4.18
C TYR A 357 -15.18 -20.23 5.40
N LEU A 358 -16.38 -19.72 5.18
CA LEU A 358 -17.28 -19.25 6.22
C LEU A 358 -18.37 -20.29 6.47
N PHE A 359 -18.55 -20.69 7.73
CA PHE A 359 -19.50 -21.73 8.07
C PHE A 359 -20.19 -21.50 9.41
N PHE A 360 -21.33 -22.17 9.60
CA PHE A 360 -22.06 -22.20 10.86
C PHE A 360 -22.32 -23.63 11.33
N ASP A 361 -22.52 -23.81 12.64
CA ASP A 361 -22.95 -25.08 13.21
C ASP A 361 -24.47 -25.13 13.48
N LYS A 362 -24.98 -26.29 13.89
CA LYS A 362 -26.40 -26.49 14.21
C LYS A 362 -26.92 -25.64 15.38
N GLU A 363 -26.03 -25.06 16.19
CA GLU A 363 -26.42 -24.16 17.28
C GLU A 363 -26.50 -22.70 16.82
N GLY A 364 -26.15 -22.43 15.56
CA GLY A 364 -26.16 -21.10 14.97
C GLY A 364 -24.91 -20.28 15.29
N ASN A 365 -23.84 -20.94 15.73
CA ASN A 365 -22.55 -20.28 15.90
C ASN A 365 -21.83 -20.17 14.56
N PHE A 366 -20.99 -19.13 14.40
CA PHE A 366 -20.22 -18.89 13.19
C PHE A 366 -18.74 -19.13 13.40
N GLY A 367 -18.08 -19.55 12.33
CA GLY A 367 -16.65 -19.77 12.25
C GLY A 367 -16.13 -19.57 10.84
N ALA A 368 -14.81 -19.54 10.73
CA ALA A 368 -14.11 -19.53 9.46
C ALA A 368 -12.93 -20.48 9.52
N ILE A 369 -12.52 -21.01 8.36
CA ILE A 369 -11.35 -21.87 8.25
C ILE A 369 -10.54 -21.49 7.02
N TYR A 370 -9.24 -21.28 7.22
CA TYR A 370 -8.30 -20.92 6.16
C TYR A 370 -7.76 -22.17 5.49
N MET A 371 -7.61 -22.13 4.16
CA MET A 371 -6.94 -23.16 3.39
C MET A 371 -6.06 -22.57 2.31
N ASP A 372 -4.79 -22.98 2.34
CA ASP A 372 -3.82 -22.82 1.26
C ASP A 372 -3.71 -24.16 0.51
N GLN A 373 -3.87 -24.11 -0.81
CA GLN A 373 -3.76 -25.26 -1.70
C GLN A 373 -2.40 -25.97 -1.58
N ASP A 374 -1.31 -25.21 -1.46
CA ASP A 374 0.05 -25.74 -1.39
C ASP A 374 0.40 -26.27 0.02
N SER A 375 -0.41 -25.89 1.02
CA SER A 375 -0.15 -26.16 2.44
C SER A 375 -1.33 -26.85 3.13
N PHE A 376 -1.87 -27.91 2.53
CA PHE A 376 -3.03 -28.63 3.09
C PHE A 376 -2.82 -29.07 4.55
N GLY A 377 -1.58 -29.37 4.96
CA GLY A 377 -1.25 -29.72 6.35
C GLY A 377 -1.62 -28.65 7.38
N GLU A 378 -1.49 -27.35 7.04
CA GLU A 378 -1.90 -26.25 7.92
C GLU A 378 -3.42 -26.21 8.08
N PHE A 379 -4.16 -26.38 6.99
CA PHE A 379 -5.62 -26.54 7.02
C PHE A 379 -6.04 -27.72 7.94
N GLN A 380 -5.30 -28.83 7.94
CA GLN A 380 -5.61 -29.96 8.82
C GLN A 380 -5.49 -29.62 10.31
N GLU A 381 -4.66 -28.66 10.71
CA GLU A 381 -4.51 -28.26 12.11
C GLU A 381 -5.81 -27.68 12.67
N ASP A 382 -6.50 -26.87 11.87
CA ASP A 382 -7.80 -26.26 12.22
C ASP A 382 -8.99 -27.17 11.91
N PHE A 383 -8.89 -28.00 10.86
CA PHE A 383 -9.98 -28.88 10.43
C PHE A 383 -10.12 -30.12 11.33
N ASN A 384 -9.02 -30.76 11.73
CA ASN A 384 -9.05 -32.00 12.51
C ASN A 384 -9.78 -31.89 13.86
N PRO A 385 -9.73 -30.77 14.60
CA PRO A 385 -10.57 -30.55 15.77
C PRO A 385 -12.06 -30.73 15.50
N LEU A 386 -12.57 -30.30 14.33
CA LEU A 386 -13.99 -30.40 13.96
C LEU A 386 -14.47 -31.85 13.84
N LEU A 387 -13.57 -32.80 13.56
CA LEU A 387 -13.89 -34.24 13.51
C LEU A 387 -14.31 -34.83 14.85
N LYS A 388 -14.04 -34.12 15.96
CA LYS A 388 -14.29 -34.60 17.33
C LYS A 388 -15.44 -33.86 18.02
N THR A 389 -16.10 -32.94 17.32
CA THR A 389 -17.14 -32.08 17.85
C THR A 389 -18.26 -31.88 16.84
N THR A 390 -19.41 -31.41 17.30
CA THR A 390 -20.52 -30.95 16.45
C THR A 390 -20.77 -29.45 16.60
N LYS A 391 -19.88 -28.77 17.31
CA LYS A 391 -19.94 -27.34 17.64
C LYS A 391 -18.62 -26.67 17.31
N ILE A 392 -18.69 -25.42 16.91
CA ILE A 392 -17.51 -24.59 16.65
C ILE A 392 -16.79 -24.36 17.99
N PRO A 393 -15.49 -24.70 18.11
CA PRO A 393 -14.77 -24.58 19.39
C PRO A 393 -14.64 -23.15 19.91
N ASN A 394 -14.41 -22.19 19.01
CA ASN A 394 -14.25 -20.76 19.31
C ASN A 394 -15.26 -19.96 18.48
N PRO A 395 -16.55 -19.98 18.84
CA PRO A 395 -17.59 -19.37 18.04
C PRO A 395 -17.52 -17.85 18.12
N GLN A 396 -17.95 -17.20 17.04
CA GLN A 396 -18.19 -15.75 16.96
C GLN A 396 -19.61 -15.47 16.45
N SER A 397 -20.09 -14.24 16.65
CA SER A 397 -21.33 -13.80 16.02
C SER A 397 -21.12 -13.57 14.51
N PHE A 398 -22.20 -13.53 13.75
CA PHE A 398 -22.11 -13.24 12.32
C PHE A 398 -21.58 -11.81 12.10
N SER A 399 -22.07 -10.85 12.88
CA SER A 399 -21.63 -9.44 12.77
C SER A 399 -20.13 -9.29 13.04
N ALA A 400 -19.59 -9.95 14.07
CA ALA A 400 -18.16 -9.90 14.38
C ALA A 400 -17.31 -10.55 13.27
N LEU A 401 -17.74 -11.71 12.75
CA LEU A 401 -17.07 -12.38 11.63
C LEU A 401 -17.09 -11.50 10.38
N PHE A 402 -18.24 -10.95 10.02
CA PHE A 402 -18.42 -10.12 8.84
C PHE A 402 -17.61 -8.82 8.92
N SER A 403 -17.64 -8.14 10.08
CA SER A 403 -16.86 -6.93 10.34
C SER A 403 -15.35 -7.15 10.18
N ARG A 404 -14.83 -8.28 10.69
CA ARG A 404 -13.44 -8.70 10.48
C ARG A 404 -13.13 -8.86 9.00
N LEU A 405 -13.95 -9.62 8.27
CA LEU A 405 -13.74 -9.88 6.84
C LEU A 405 -13.72 -8.59 6.03
N ILE A 406 -14.60 -7.64 6.35
CA ILE A 406 -14.62 -6.31 5.71
C ILE A 406 -13.30 -5.57 5.96
N THR A 407 -12.78 -5.59 7.19
CA THR A 407 -11.47 -5.00 7.50
C THR A 407 -10.37 -5.60 6.64
N GLU A 408 -10.32 -6.91 6.52
CA GLU A 408 -9.29 -7.60 5.75
C GLU A 408 -9.40 -7.33 4.24
N VAL A 409 -10.62 -7.21 3.70
CA VAL A 409 -10.84 -6.79 2.30
C VAL A 409 -10.39 -5.33 2.08
N ILE A 410 -10.64 -4.43 3.03
CA ILE A 410 -10.16 -3.03 2.97
C ILE A 410 -8.63 -2.98 2.99
N GLU A 411 -7.98 -3.79 3.82
CA GLU A 411 -6.52 -3.89 3.86
C GLU A 411 -5.94 -4.43 2.56
N GLN A 412 -6.58 -5.44 1.98
CA GLN A 412 -6.18 -6.02 0.71
C GLN A 412 -6.27 -5.02 -0.45
N LEU A 413 -7.37 -4.28 -0.51
CA LEU A 413 -7.56 -3.21 -1.49
C LEU A 413 -6.48 -2.13 -1.36
N GLN A 414 -6.08 -1.78 -0.13
CA GLN A 414 -4.99 -0.84 0.09
C GLN A 414 -3.63 -1.38 -0.40
N ARG A 415 -3.33 -2.66 -0.18
CA ARG A 415 -2.07 -3.27 -0.64
C ARG A 415 -1.97 -3.21 -2.15
N GLN A 416 -3.04 -3.53 -2.86
CA GLN A 416 -3.09 -3.46 -4.32
C GLN A 416 -2.82 -2.03 -4.84
N ILE A 417 -3.34 -0.99 -4.16
CA ILE A 417 -3.04 0.42 -4.48
C ILE A 417 -1.57 0.79 -4.23
N ASN A 418 -0.93 0.17 -3.24
CA ASN A 418 0.46 0.43 -2.91
C ASN A 418 1.45 -0.44 -3.72
N ASP A 419 0.98 -1.47 -4.42
CA ASP A 419 1.82 -2.31 -5.26
C ASP A 419 1.77 -1.88 -6.75
N GLU A 420 0.72 -1.15 -7.14
CA GLU A 420 0.61 -0.40 -8.41
C GLU A 420 1.28 0.99 -8.33
#